data_AF-A0A2G2D4L7-F1
#
_entry.id   AF-A0A2G2D4L7-F1
#
_cell.length_a   1.000
_cell.length_b   1.000
_cell.length_c   1.000
_cell.angle_alpha   90.00
_cell.angle_beta   90.00
_cell.angle_gamma   90.00
#
_symmetry.space_group_name_H-M   'P 1'
#
loop_
_entity.id
_entity.type
_entity.pdbx_description
1 polymer ?
#
loop_
_entity_poly.entity_id
_entity_poly.type
_entity_poly.pdbx_seq_one_letter_code
_entity_poly.pdbx_strand_id
1 'polypeptide(L)' 'MKPTRRTGSAFDRAEAAFKSATTKPVEPAPKTNAVPEGKEMVSIRLDRAVLEHFQEDGPGWQDRINAALRKAAGMAGE' A
#
# COMPACT_ATOMS: atom_id res chain seq x y z
N MET A 1 55.12 -40.81 -4.34
CA MET A 1 54.43 -39.83 -3.48
C MET A 1 53.26 -39.24 -4.27
N LYS A 2 52.00 -39.61 -4.00
CA LYS A 2 50.83 -39.03 -4.69
C LYS A 2 50.47 -37.71 -3.97
N PRO A 3 50.41 -36.55 -4.64
CA PRO A 3 50.13 -35.29 -3.96
C PRO A 3 48.70 -35.27 -3.42
N THR A 4 48.59 -34.87 -2.15
CA THR A 4 47.37 -34.79 -1.33
C THR A 4 46.26 -33.99 -2.01
N ARG A 5 45.06 -34.59 -2.07
CA ARG A 5 43.82 -33.98 -2.57
C ARG A 5 43.54 -32.70 -1.78
N ARG A 6 43.47 -31.55 -2.48
CA ARG A 6 43.14 -30.27 -1.87
C ARG A 6 41.75 -30.35 -1.22
N THR A 7 41.74 -30.29 0.10
CA THR A 7 40.58 -30.04 0.97
C THR A 7 39.75 -28.87 0.44
N GLY A 8 38.45 -29.09 0.26
CA GLY A 8 37.38 -28.09 0.09
C GLY A 8 37.76 -26.87 -0.76
N SER A 9 37.62 -26.98 -2.08
CA SER A 9 38.08 -25.94 -3.00
C SER A 9 37.39 -24.59 -2.77
N ALA A 10 38.15 -23.50 -2.94
CA ALA A 10 37.63 -22.13 -2.95
C ALA A 10 36.52 -21.91 -4.00
N PHE A 11 36.48 -22.74 -5.05
CA PHE A 11 35.42 -22.77 -6.05
C PHE A 11 34.06 -23.15 -5.45
N ASP A 12 34.03 -24.09 -4.50
CA ASP A 12 32.78 -24.54 -3.87
C ASP A 12 32.16 -23.42 -3.00
N ARG A 13 33.01 -22.69 -2.27
CA ARG A 13 32.58 -21.48 -1.54
C ARG A 13 32.16 -20.34 -2.47
N ALA A 14 32.81 -20.17 -3.62
CA ALA A 14 32.43 -19.16 -4.60
C ALA A 14 31.09 -19.48 -5.26
N GLU A 15 30.82 -20.75 -5.59
CA GLU A 15 29.52 -21.18 -6.10
C GLU A 15 28.40 -21.03 -5.05
N ALA A 16 28.67 -21.34 -3.78
CA ALA A 16 27.70 -21.15 -2.70
C ALA A 16 27.34 -19.67 -2.50
N ALA A 17 28.33 -18.77 -2.60
CA ALA A 17 28.11 -17.32 -2.51
C ALA A 17 27.35 -16.78 -3.74
N PHE A 18 27.63 -17.30 -4.93
CA PHE A 18 26.91 -16.91 -6.15
C PHE A 18 25.45 -17.39 -6.14
N LYS A 19 25.19 -18.63 -5.69
CA LYS A 19 23.83 -19.18 -5.56
C LYS A 19 22.98 -18.43 -4.54
N SER A 20 23.57 -17.98 -3.43
CA SER A 20 22.87 -17.18 -2.41
C SER A 20 22.66 -15.72 -2.82
N ALA A 21 23.53 -15.15 -3.68
CA ALA A 21 23.32 -13.82 -4.26
C ALA A 21 22.33 -13.80 -5.44
N THR A 22 22.19 -14.91 -6.19
CA THR A 22 21.29 -14.99 -7.35
C THR A 22 19.89 -15.51 -7.01
N THR A 23 19.68 -16.04 -5.80
CA THR A 23 18.32 -16.31 -5.30
C THR A 23 17.70 -14.98 -4.86
N LYS A 24 17.04 -14.28 -5.80
CA LYS A 24 16.10 -13.21 -5.45
C LYS A 24 14.99 -13.85 -4.61
N PRO A 25 14.81 -13.46 -3.34
CA PRO A 25 13.60 -13.82 -2.60
C PRO A 25 12.41 -13.36 -3.44
N VAL A 26 11.50 -14.32 -3.69
CA VAL A 26 10.25 -14.12 -4.42
C VAL A 26 9.63 -12.78 -4.07
N GLU A 27 9.54 -11.94 -5.09
CA GLU A 27 8.82 -10.67 -5.09
C GLU A 27 7.48 -10.89 -4.36
N PRO A 28 7.14 -10.10 -3.34
CA PRO A 28 5.87 -10.27 -2.64
C PRO A 28 4.77 -10.24 -3.68
N ALA A 29 3.89 -11.25 -3.64
CA ALA A 29 2.79 -11.43 -4.57
C ALA A 29 2.20 -10.08 -4.98
N PRO A 30 1.88 -9.84 -6.27
CA PRO A 30 1.33 -8.57 -6.69
C PRO A 30 0.15 -8.30 -5.77
N LYS A 31 0.29 -7.27 -4.92
CA LYS A 31 -0.82 -6.75 -4.16
C LYS A 31 -1.83 -6.44 -5.24
N THR A 32 -2.90 -7.23 -5.30
CA THR A 32 -4.03 -6.89 -6.14
C THR A 32 -4.23 -5.40 -5.92
N ASN A 33 -4.24 -4.61 -6.99
CA ASN A 33 -4.57 -3.21 -6.89
C ASN A 33 -6.02 -3.18 -6.40
N ALA A 34 -6.20 -3.34 -5.09
CA ALA A 34 -7.41 -2.97 -4.42
C ALA A 34 -7.53 -1.51 -4.77
N VAL A 35 -8.44 -1.21 -5.70
CA VAL A 35 -9.03 0.11 -5.82
C VAL A 35 -9.19 0.58 -4.37
N PRO A 36 -8.56 1.69 -3.95
CA PRO A 36 -8.56 2.06 -2.55
C PRO A 36 -10.02 2.12 -2.10
N GLU A 37 -10.46 1.14 -1.32
CA GLU A 37 -11.80 1.05 -0.75
C GLU A 37 -11.89 2.05 0.43
N GLY A 38 -11.49 3.29 0.17
CA GLY A 38 -11.21 4.32 1.15
C GLY A 38 -11.60 5.70 0.64
N LYS A 39 -11.67 6.65 1.57
CA LYS A 39 -11.94 8.06 1.25
C LYS A 39 -10.68 8.64 0.62
N GLU A 40 -10.80 9.19 -0.58
CA GLU A 40 -9.71 9.90 -1.24
C GLU A 40 -9.69 11.37 -0.77
N MET A 41 -8.52 11.87 -0.38
CA MET A 41 -8.36 13.28 -0.06
C MET A 41 -8.32 14.09 -1.34
N VAL A 42 -9.35 14.88 -1.58
CA VAL A 42 -9.47 15.75 -2.75
C VAL A 42 -9.62 17.21 -2.34
N SER A 43 -9.07 18.12 -3.14
CA SER A 43 -9.24 19.56 -2.96
C SER A 43 -10.48 20.04 -3.73
N ILE A 44 -11.60 20.21 -3.03
CA ILE A 44 -12.83 20.81 -3.57
C ILE A 44 -13.08 22.18 -2.94
N ARG A 45 -13.73 23.09 -3.67
CA ARG A 45 -14.21 24.35 -3.10
C ARG A 45 -15.63 24.17 -2.59
N LEU A 46 -15.86 24.62 -1.36
CA LEU A 46 -17.16 24.56 -0.71
C LEU A 46 -17.49 25.95 -0.16
N ASP A 47 -18.77 26.30 -0.15
CA ASP A 47 -19.23 27.56 0.43
C ASP A 47 -18.93 27.63 1.93
N ARG A 48 -18.63 28.84 2.40
CA ARG A 48 -18.27 29.09 3.80
C ARG A 48 -19.40 28.70 4.76
N ALA A 49 -20.63 29.06 4.42
CA ALA A 49 -21.81 28.73 5.22
C ALA A 49 -22.01 27.21 5.36
N VAL A 50 -21.69 26.44 4.32
CA VAL A 50 -21.78 24.98 4.36
C VAL A 50 -20.69 24.39 5.26
N LEU A 51 -19.45 24.90 5.16
CA LEU A 51 -18.37 24.47 6.06
C LEU A 51 -18.68 24.78 7.52
N GLU A 52 -19.19 25.98 7.82
CA GLU A 52 -19.56 26.39 9.17
C GLU A 52 -20.64 25.47 9.73
N HIS A 53 -21.72 25.25 8.98
CA HIS A 53 -22.80 24.35 9.38
C HIS A 53 -22.31 22.95 9.78
N PHE A 54 -21.45 22.33 8.97
CA PHE A 54 -20.96 20.99 9.29
C PHE A 54 -19.92 20.99 10.42
N GLN A 55 -19.09 22.03 10.55
CA GLN A 55 -18.07 22.16 11.60
C GLN A 55 -18.67 22.44 12.97
N GLU A 56 -19.79 23.15 13.06
CA GLU A 56 -20.50 23.44 14.31
C GLU A 56 -20.93 22.18 15.05
N ASP A 57 -21.32 21.13 14.32
CA ASP A 57 -21.66 19.81 14.88
C ASP A 57 -20.44 19.03 15.43
N GLY A 58 -19.24 19.61 15.39
CA GLY A 58 -18.03 19.07 16.04
C GLY A 58 -17.28 18.01 15.22
N PRO A 59 -16.45 17.17 15.90
CA PRO A 59 -15.60 16.16 15.24
C PRO A 59 -16.40 15.24 14.29
N GLY A 60 -15.79 14.84 13.17
CA GLY A 60 -16.45 14.00 12.17
C GLY A 60 -17.29 14.75 11.13
N TRP A 61 -17.19 16.09 11.06
CA TRP A 61 -17.90 16.89 10.08
C TRP A 61 -17.65 16.49 8.61
N GLN A 62 -16.43 16.01 8.30
CA GLN A 62 -16.09 15.50 6.96
C GLN A 62 -16.84 14.22 6.60
N ASP A 63 -17.17 13.38 7.58
CA ASP A 63 -17.99 12.19 7.37
C ASP A 63 -19.45 12.55 7.12
N ARG A 64 -19.97 13.53 7.86
CA ARG A 64 -21.35 14.03 7.68
C ARG A 64 -21.54 14.68 6.31
N ILE A 65 -20.62 15.53 5.88
CA ILE A 65 -20.71 16.12 4.54
C ILE A 65 -20.58 15.05 3.44
N ASN A 66 -19.71 14.05 3.62
CA ASN A 66 -19.61 12.95 2.67
C ASN A 66 -20.90 12.10 2.61
N ALA A 67 -21.56 11.86 3.76
CA ALA A 67 -22.86 11.21 3.82
C ALA A 67 -23.95 12.02 3.11
N ALA A 68 -23.97 13.35 3.30
CA ALA A 68 -24.89 14.25 2.60
C ALA A 68 -24.66 14.23 1.08
N LEU A 69 -23.41 14.25 0.63
CA LEU A 69 -23.05 14.14 -0.78
C LEU A 69 -23.47 12.79 -1.38
N ARG A 70 -23.26 11.68 -0.66
CA ARG A 70 -23.73 10.35 -1.09
C ARG A 70 -25.25 10.30 -1.22
N LYS A 71 -25.98 10.90 -0.27
CA LYS A 71 -27.45 11.00 -0.34
C LYS A 71 -27.90 11.83 -1.54
N ALA A 72 -27.29 12.99 -1.77
CA ALA A 72 -27.59 13.85 -2.90
C ALA A 72 -27.27 13.20 -4.26
N ALA A 73 -26.22 12.39 -4.31
CA ALA A 73 -25.83 11.63 -5.50
C ALA A 73 -26.65 10.34 -5.72
N GLY A 74 -27.63 10.03 -4.86
CA GLY A 74 -28.41 8.79 -4.93
C GLY A 74 -27.61 7.52 -4.61
N MET A 75 -26.44 7.66 -3.98
CA MET A 75 -25.58 6.55 -3.57
C MET A 75 -25.94 6.00 -2.19
N ALA A 76 -26.77 6.72 -1.42
CA ALA A 76 -27.46 6.16 -0.27
C ALA A 76 -28.73 5.48 -0.80
N GLY A 77 -28.67 4.16 -0.99
CA GLY A 77 -29.75 3.39 -1.59
C GLY A 77 -31.10 3.60 -0.89
N GLU A 78 -32.14 3.65 -1.71
CA GLU A 78 -33.50 3.26 -1.33
C GLU A 78 -33.55 1.74 -1.10
#